data_AF-A0A9W6X9V4-F1
#
_entry.id   AF-A0A9W6X9V4-F1
#
_cell.length_a   1.000
_cell.length_b   1.000
_cell.length_c   1.000
_cell.angle_alpha   90.00
_cell.angle_beta   90.00
_cell.angle_gamma   90.00
#
_symmetry.space_group_name_H-M   'P 1'
#
loop_
_entity.id
_entity.type
_entity.pdbx_description
1 polymer ?
#
loop_
_entity_poly.entity_id
_entity_poly.type
_entity_poly.pdbx_seq_one_letter_code
_entity_poly.pdbx_strand_id
1 'polypeptide(L)'
;MVGLGLMGHGIAQTAASAGFDVVALDANPQGLESGMKRIEGSLGKLLGRSVKKGALTQQQADEQAAAALARITPTTDIQALADCDLVIEAIVENVDVKKEFYANLGKVAKPSAILASNTSSSAPTPRTPRSSKPASSGCWTLANTP
;
A
#
# COMPACT_ATOMS: atom_id res chain seq x y z
N MET A 1 -0.16 3.14 0.47
CA MET A 1 0.60 1.89 0.73
C MET A 1 1.99 2.26 1.23
N VAL A 2 2.41 1.75 2.39
CA VAL A 2 3.75 2.01 2.94
C VAL A 2 4.56 0.72 2.99
N GLY A 3 5.72 0.75 2.35
CA GLY A 3 6.57 -0.41 2.07
C GLY A 3 6.11 -1.14 0.82
N LEU A 4 6.95 -1.20 -0.22
CA LEU A 4 6.70 -2.01 -1.43
C LEU A 4 7.50 -3.32 -1.46
N GLY A 5 7.76 -3.88 -0.28
CA GLY A 5 8.31 -5.22 -0.13
C GLY A 5 7.37 -6.31 -0.66
N LEU A 6 7.66 -7.57 -0.30
CA LEU A 6 6.98 -8.76 -0.83
C LEU A 6 5.44 -8.72 -0.74
N MET A 7 4.89 -8.12 0.31
CA MET A 7 3.44 -8.05 0.49
C MET A 7 2.84 -6.74 -0.03
N GLY A 8 3.55 -5.63 0.17
CA GLY A 8 3.03 -4.31 -0.12
C GLY A 8 2.80 -4.05 -1.60
N HIS A 9 3.61 -4.63 -2.49
CA HIS A 9 3.39 -4.51 -3.92
C HIS A 9 2.05 -5.14 -4.35
N GLY A 10 1.65 -6.27 -3.74
CA GLY A 10 0.41 -6.96 -4.08
C GLY A 10 -0.81 -6.16 -3.65
N ILE A 11 -0.78 -5.62 -2.43
CA ILE A 11 -1.85 -4.76 -1.90
C ILE A 11 -1.97 -3.49 -2.76
N ALA A 12 -0.86 -2.84 -3.10
CA ALA A 12 -0.87 -1.67 -3.98
C ALA A 12 -1.45 -1.99 -5.36
N GLN A 13 -1.04 -3.10 -5.96
CA GLN A 13 -1.55 -3.55 -7.25
C GLN A 13 -3.07 -3.81 -7.21
N THR A 14 -3.55 -4.54 -6.19
CA THR A 14 -4.97 -4.87 -6.04
C THR A 14 -5.80 -3.59 -5.87
N ALA A 15 -5.36 -2.66 -5.02
CA ALA A 15 -6.06 -1.38 -4.83
C ALA A 15 -6.11 -0.55 -6.12
N ALA A 16 -4.98 -0.44 -6.84
CA ALA A 16 -4.92 0.29 -8.10
C ALA A 16 -5.79 -0.35 -9.19
N SER A 17 -5.80 -1.69 -9.26
CA SER A 17 -6.63 -2.44 -10.21
C SER A 17 -8.13 -2.33 -9.89
N ALA A 18 -8.48 -2.15 -8.62
CA ALA A 18 -9.85 -1.86 -8.17
C ALA A 18 -10.27 -0.40 -8.41
N GLY A 19 -9.38 0.44 -8.95
CA GLY A 19 -9.69 1.82 -9.36
C GLY A 19 -9.34 2.90 -8.33
N PHE A 20 -8.69 2.56 -7.22
CA PHE A 20 -8.26 3.53 -6.21
C PHE A 20 -6.91 4.16 -6.57
N ASP A 21 -6.75 5.45 -6.25
CA ASP A 21 -5.46 6.11 -6.31
C ASP A 21 -4.57 5.65 -5.15
N VAL A 22 -3.34 5.27 -5.46
CA VAL A 22 -2.41 4.66 -4.50
C VAL A 22 -1.13 5.46 -4.43
N VAL A 23 -0.91 6.12 -3.30
CA VAL A 23 0.43 6.62 -2.95
C VAL A 23 1.26 5.43 -2.47
N ALA A 24 2.33 5.10 -3.18
CA ALA A 24 3.23 4.02 -2.87
C ALA A 24 4.52 4.59 -2.26
N LEU A 25 4.60 4.54 -0.94
CA LEU A 25 5.73 5.07 -0.17
C LEU A 25 6.71 3.94 0.16
N ASP A 26 7.99 4.15 -0.11
CA ASP A 26 9.08 3.32 0.43
C ASP A 26 10.21 4.22 0.96
N ALA A 27 10.87 3.79 2.03
CA ALA A 27 11.97 4.56 2.63
C ALA A 27 13.24 4.52 1.76
N ASN A 28 13.42 3.47 0.95
CA ASN A 28 14.58 3.30 0.08
C ASN A 28 14.15 3.42 -1.39
N PRO A 29 14.76 4.33 -2.19
CA PRO A 29 14.51 4.40 -3.63
C PRO A 29 14.66 3.06 -4.37
N GLN A 30 15.61 2.21 -3.95
CA GLN A 30 15.77 0.87 -4.54
C GLN A 30 14.60 -0.06 -4.19
N GLY A 31 14.06 0.06 -2.97
CA GLY A 31 12.87 -0.67 -2.53
C GLY A 31 11.65 -0.25 -3.34
N LEU A 32 11.49 1.05 -3.55
CA LEU A 32 10.43 1.64 -4.37
C LEU A 32 10.50 1.13 -5.82
N GLU A 33 11.67 1.24 -6.46
CA GLU A 33 11.87 0.77 -7.84
C GLU A 33 11.62 -0.73 -7.98
N SER A 34 12.17 -1.52 -7.07
CA SER A 34 12.00 -2.98 -7.05
C SER A 34 10.53 -3.37 -6.81
N GLY A 35 9.83 -2.61 -5.97
CA GLY A 35 8.40 -2.73 -5.74
C GLY A 35 7.57 -2.46 -6.99
N MET A 36 7.79 -1.33 -7.64
CA MET A 36 7.10 -0.95 -8.88
C MET A 36 7.32 -1.98 -9.99
N LYS A 37 8.56 -2.47 -10.18
CA LYS A 37 8.86 -3.56 -11.12
C LYS A 37 8.09 -4.84 -10.82
N ARG A 38 7.87 -5.17 -9.55
CA ARG A 38 7.05 -6.33 -9.15
C ARG A 38 5.57 -6.11 -9.50
N ILE A 39 5.04 -4.91 -9.31
CA ILE A 39 3.66 -4.55 -9.68
C ILE A 39 3.48 -4.71 -11.19
N GLU A 40 4.35 -4.11 -12.00
CA GLU A 40 4.31 -4.23 -13.47
C GLU A 40 4.36 -5.69 -13.92
N GLY A 41 5.33 -6.45 -13.40
CA GLY A 41 5.53 -7.85 -13.79
C GLY A 41 4.39 -8.77 -13.35
N SER A 42 3.79 -8.54 -12.19
CA SER A 42 2.67 -9.35 -11.69
C SER A 42 1.37 -9.02 -12.42
N LEU A 43 1.12 -7.74 -12.70
CA LEU A 43 -0.03 -7.28 -13.48
C LEU A 43 0.02 -7.82 -14.91
N GLY A 44 1.17 -7.73 -15.59
CA GLY A 44 1.36 -8.32 -16.92
C GLY A 44 1.15 -9.84 -16.94
N LYS A 45 1.62 -10.56 -15.92
CA LYS A 45 1.36 -12.01 -15.80
C LYS A 45 -0.12 -12.33 -15.59
N LEU A 46 -0.82 -11.55 -14.77
CA LEU A 46 -2.25 -11.75 -14.48
C LEU A 46 -3.09 -11.51 -15.73
N LEU A 47 -2.88 -10.37 -16.39
CA LEU A 47 -3.64 -10.00 -17.59
C LEU A 47 -3.28 -10.89 -18.78
N GLY A 48 -2.01 -11.27 -18.95
CA GLY A 48 -1.60 -12.24 -19.97
C GLY A 48 -2.24 -13.62 -19.79
N ARG A 49 -2.55 -14.05 -18.55
CA ARG A 49 -3.34 -15.26 -18.32
C ARG A 49 -4.80 -15.08 -18.75
N SER A 50 -5.40 -13.91 -18.52
CA SER A 50 -6.76 -13.59 -18.98
C SER A 50 -6.85 -13.57 -20.49
N VAL A 51 -5.83 -13.04 -21.19
CA VAL A 51 -5.74 -13.09 -22.67
C VAL A 51 -5.66 -14.53 -23.17
N LYS A 52 -4.78 -15.36 -22.58
CA LYS A 52 -4.66 -16.78 -22.96
C LYS A 52 -5.96 -17.58 -22.75
N LYS A 53 -6.78 -17.16 -21.78
CA LYS A 53 -8.09 -17.76 -21.51
C LYS A 53 -9.21 -17.19 -22.41
N GLY A 54 -8.91 -16.24 -23.29
CA GLY A 54 -9.88 -15.58 -24.16
C GLY A 54 -10.81 -14.60 -23.43
N ALA A 55 -10.51 -14.25 -22.18
CA ALA A 55 -11.34 -13.32 -21.40
C ALA A 55 -11.10 -11.85 -21.76
N LEU A 56 -9.91 -11.53 -22.31
CA LEU A 56 -9.52 -10.19 -22.76
C LEU A 56 -8.77 -10.30 -24.08
N THR A 57 -8.81 -9.24 -24.89
CA THR A 57 -7.85 -9.04 -25.98
C THR A 57 -6.51 -8.52 -25.43
N GLN A 58 -5.43 -8.65 -26.22
CA GLN A 58 -4.13 -8.08 -25.83
C GLN A 58 -4.23 -6.56 -25.61
N GLN A 59 -4.96 -5.86 -26.48
CA GLN A 59 -5.19 -4.43 -26.35
C GLN A 59 -5.91 -4.07 -25.04
N GLN A 60 -6.97 -4.80 -24.68
CA GLN A 60 -7.69 -4.57 -23.43
C GLN A 60 -6.81 -4.84 -22.20
N ALA A 61 -5.95 -5.86 -22.27
CA ALA A 61 -4.98 -6.12 -21.22
C ALA A 61 -3.97 -4.97 -21.06
N ASP A 62 -3.44 -4.44 -22.16
CA ASP A 62 -2.47 -3.35 -22.13
C ASP A 62 -3.10 -2.05 -21.60
N GLU A 63 -4.33 -1.74 -22.00
CA GLU A 63 -5.11 -0.59 -21.50
C GLU A 63 -5.39 -0.71 -19.99
N GLN A 64 -5.80 -1.89 -19.51
CA GLN A 64 -6.00 -2.13 -18.07
C GLN A 64 -4.70 -2.02 -17.28
N ALA A 65 -3.59 -2.54 -17.83
CA ALA A 65 -2.29 -2.44 -17.20
C ALA A 65 -1.87 -0.97 -17.02
N ALA A 66 -1.96 -0.19 -18.10
CA ALA A 66 -1.65 1.23 -18.09
C ALA A 66 -2.54 2.02 -17.12
N ALA A 67 -3.85 1.73 -17.11
CA ALA A 67 -4.80 2.39 -16.22
C ALA A 67 -4.54 2.11 -14.74
N ALA A 68 -4.13 0.88 -14.38
CA ALA A 68 -3.78 0.56 -13.00
C ALA A 68 -2.45 1.22 -12.60
N LEU A 69 -1.43 1.18 -13.46
CA LEU A 69 -0.13 1.81 -13.18
C LEU A 69 -0.25 3.33 -13.04
N ALA A 70 -1.10 3.99 -13.84
CA ALA A 70 -1.33 5.43 -13.78
C ALA A 70 -1.93 5.90 -12.44
N ARG A 71 -2.58 5.00 -11.68
CA ARG A 71 -3.11 5.30 -10.35
C ARG A 71 -2.07 5.20 -9.23
N ILE A 72 -0.89 4.65 -9.53
CA ILE A 72 0.15 4.44 -8.53
C ILE A 72 1.13 5.60 -8.60
N THR A 73 1.20 6.38 -7.52
CA THR A 73 2.17 7.46 -7.36
C THR A 73 3.32 6.99 -6.46
N PRO A 74 4.48 6.59 -7.02
CA PRO A 74 5.63 6.18 -6.24
C PRO A 74 6.30 7.41 -5.60
N THR A 75 6.67 7.29 -4.33
CA THR A 75 7.31 8.37 -3.57
C THR A 75 8.21 7.81 -2.47
N THR A 76 9.20 8.61 -2.06
CA THR A 76 9.98 8.39 -0.83
C THR A 76 9.66 9.43 0.24
N ASP A 77 8.76 10.37 -0.06
CA ASP A 77 8.37 11.45 0.83
C ASP A 77 7.08 11.09 1.59
N ILE A 78 7.17 11.04 2.91
CA ILE A 78 6.04 10.77 3.79
C ILE A 78 4.97 11.87 3.71
N GLN A 79 5.32 13.10 3.31
CA GLN A 79 4.36 14.20 3.16
C GLN A 79 3.27 13.90 2.13
N ALA A 80 3.57 13.04 1.14
CA ALA A 80 2.58 12.59 0.17
C ALA A 80 1.42 11.78 0.78
N LEU A 81 1.52 11.37 2.05
CA LEU A 81 0.44 10.68 2.77
C LEU A 81 -0.57 11.64 3.42
N ALA A 82 -0.37 12.96 3.36
CA ALA A 82 -1.22 13.93 4.05
C ALA A 82 -2.69 13.83 3.67
N ASP A 83 -2.97 13.63 2.38
CA ASP A 83 -4.33 13.58 1.82
C ASP A 83 -4.93 12.16 1.77
N CYS A 84 -4.19 11.13 2.17
CA CYS A 84 -4.63 9.73 2.09
C CYS A 84 -5.76 9.42 3.10
N ASP A 85 -6.86 8.81 2.62
CA ASP A 85 -7.97 8.33 3.47
C ASP A 85 -7.63 7.03 4.21
N LEU A 86 -6.84 6.15 3.59
CA LEU A 86 -6.46 4.86 4.12
C LEU A 86 -4.96 4.65 3.94
N VAL A 87 -4.25 4.45 5.05
CA VAL A 87 -2.83 4.13 5.05
C VAL A 87 -2.67 2.68 5.51
N ILE A 88 -2.30 1.82 4.57
CA ILE A 88 -1.92 0.43 4.85
C ILE A 88 -0.41 0.37 4.94
N GLU A 89 0.12 -0.13 6.06
CA GLU A 89 1.55 -0.31 6.24
C GLU A 89 1.97 -1.79 6.19
N ALA A 90 3.03 -2.08 5.44
CA ALA A 90 3.66 -3.39 5.27
C ALA A 90 5.19 -3.24 5.33
N ILE A 91 5.66 -2.59 6.40
CA ILE A 91 7.07 -2.39 6.71
C ILE A 91 7.61 -3.55 7.56
N VAL A 92 8.94 -3.59 7.74
CA VAL A 92 9.62 -4.62 8.53
C VAL A 92 8.99 -4.74 9.93
N GLU A 93 8.85 -5.98 10.40
CA GLU A 93 8.37 -6.30 11.75
C GLU A 93 9.41 -5.98 12.82
N ASN A 94 9.63 -4.69 13.01
CA ASN A 94 10.45 -4.12 14.06
C ASN A 94 9.65 -3.04 14.80
N VAL A 95 9.52 -3.20 16.11
CA VAL A 95 8.69 -2.34 16.96
C VAL A 95 9.16 -0.89 16.95
N ASP A 96 10.48 -0.67 16.99
CA ASP A 96 11.05 0.68 17.04
C ASP A 96 10.86 1.40 15.71
N VAL A 97 11.07 0.68 14.60
CA VAL A 97 10.81 1.21 13.24
C VAL A 97 9.32 1.55 13.07
N LYS A 98 8.40 0.69 13.51
CA LYS A 98 6.95 0.96 13.46
C LYS A 98 6.57 2.16 14.33
N LYS A 99 7.11 2.26 15.55
CA LYS A 99 6.85 3.40 16.45
C LYS A 99 7.31 4.72 15.82
N GLU A 100 8.52 4.75 15.26
CA GLU A 100 9.04 5.93 14.57
C GLU A 100 8.16 6.30 13.37
N PHE A 101 7.80 5.31 12.55
CA PHE A 101 6.91 5.50 11.41
C PHE A 101 5.56 6.10 11.84
N TYR A 102 4.88 5.54 12.84
CA TYR A 102 3.59 6.06 13.29
C TYR A 102 3.71 7.44 13.95
N ALA A 103 4.83 7.72 14.65
CA ALA A 103 5.07 9.04 15.22
C ALA A 103 5.23 10.11 14.14
N ASN A 104 5.89 9.78 13.03
CA ASN A 104 6.02 10.67 11.87
C ASN A 104 4.71 10.78 11.10
N LEU A 105 4.01 9.66 10.88
CA LEU A 105 2.72 9.63 10.21
C LEU A 105 1.68 10.45 10.98
N GLY A 106 1.64 10.38 12.31
CA GLY A 106 0.70 11.16 13.13
C GLY A 106 0.87 12.68 13.02
N LYS A 107 1.99 13.16 12.49
CA LYS A 107 2.21 14.59 12.20
C LYS A 107 1.70 15.00 10.82
N VAL A 108 1.56 14.05 9.90
CA VAL A 108 1.29 14.29 8.48
C VAL A 108 -0.12 13.89 8.09
N ALA A 109 -0.55 12.69 8.52
CA ALA A 109 -1.84 12.14 8.15
C ALA A 109 -2.99 13.01 8.64
N LYS A 110 -3.99 13.19 7.77
CA LYS A 110 -5.22 13.88 8.15
C LYS A 110 -5.92 13.17 9.32
N PRO A 111 -6.65 13.90 10.19
CA PRO A 111 -7.28 13.31 11.38
C PRO A 111 -8.29 12.19 11.10
N SER A 112 -8.90 12.20 9.91
CA SER A 112 -9.88 11.19 9.49
C SER A 112 -9.24 9.94 8.85
N ALA A 113 -7.92 9.92 8.66
CA ALA A 113 -7.25 8.79 8.02
C ALA A 113 -7.38 7.50 8.83
N ILE A 114 -7.69 6.41 8.15
CA ILE A 114 -7.73 5.07 8.72
C ILE A 114 -6.34 4.45 8.57
N LEU A 115 -5.84 3.83 9.64
CA LEU A 115 -4.55 3.16 9.65
C LEU A 115 -4.77 1.64 9.74
N ALA A 116 -4.18 0.90 8.81
CA ALA A 116 -4.30 -0.56 8.76
C ALA A 116 -2.91 -1.20 8.66
N SER A 117 -2.74 -2.32 9.35
CA SER A 117 -1.45 -3.00 9.50
C SER A 117 -1.47 -4.39 8.86
N ASN A 118 -0.50 -4.66 8.00
CA ASN A 118 -0.29 -5.96 7.37
C ASN A 118 0.76 -6.78 8.16
N THR A 119 0.59 -6.88 9.47
CA THR A 119 1.42 -7.73 10.35
C THR A 119 0.72 -9.07 10.58
N SER A 120 1.39 -10.19 10.25
CA SER A 120 0.86 -11.55 10.39
C SER A 120 1.19 -12.23 11.74
N SER A 121 2.07 -11.65 12.56
CA SER A 121 2.46 -12.17 13.88
C SER A 121 1.83 -11.36 15.01
N SER A 122 1.02 -12.04 15.81
CA SER A 122 0.39 -11.60 17.06
C SER A 122 1.26 -10.70 17.94
N ALA A 123 0.90 -9.42 18.02
CA ALA A 123 0.71 -8.65 19.24
C ALA A 123 0.04 -7.32 18.84
N PRO A 124 -1.13 -6.96 19.37
CA PRO A 124 -1.58 -5.57 19.24
C PRO A 124 -0.50 -4.72 19.88
N THR A 125 0.14 -3.86 19.09
CA THR A 125 1.00 -2.80 19.60
C THR A 125 0.36 -2.19 20.84
N PRO A 126 1.09 -1.97 21.95
CA PRO A 126 0.50 -1.30 23.10
C PRO A 126 -0.07 0.01 22.60
N ARG A 127 -1.40 0.17 22.75
CA ARG A 127 -2.17 1.32 22.27
C ARG A 127 -1.32 2.57 22.47
N THR A 128 -0.98 3.24 21.38
CA THR A 128 -0.41 4.58 21.43
C THR A 128 -1.27 5.42 22.38
N PRO A 129 -0.68 6.14 23.35
CA PRO A 129 -1.46 7.01 24.20
C PRO A 129 -2.13 8.04 23.29
N ARG A 130 -3.46 7.96 23.29
CA ARG A 130 -4.46 8.87 22.72
C ARG A 130 -3.84 10.22 22.36
N SER A 131 -3.54 10.44 21.07
CA SER A 131 -3.35 11.79 20.58
C SER A 131 -4.67 12.55 20.76
N SER A 132 -4.59 13.81 21.15
CA SER A 132 -5.68 14.62 21.69
C SER A 132 -6.76 15.06 20.68
N LYS A 133 -7.03 14.27 19.63
CA LYS A 133 -8.04 14.60 18.61
C LYS A 133 -9.10 13.49 18.49
N PRO A 134 -10.41 13.81 18.49
CA PRO A 134 -11.46 12.80 18.65
C PRO A 134 -11.78 12.05 17.34
N ALA A 135 -11.90 10.72 17.50
CA ALA A 135 -12.84 9.78 16.86
C ALA A 135 -12.84 9.57 15.33
N SER A 136 -12.02 8.61 14.85
CA SER A 136 -12.42 7.58 13.84
C SER A 136 -11.36 6.48 13.58
N SER A 137 -10.43 6.24 14.50
CA SER A 137 -9.26 5.35 14.28
C SER A 137 -9.62 3.86 14.52
N GLY A 138 -10.10 3.17 13.50
CA GLY A 138 -10.16 1.70 13.49
C GLY A 138 -8.84 1.13 12.98
N CYS A 139 -8.11 0.36 13.81
CA CYS A 139 -6.94 -0.40 13.36
C CYS A 139 -7.43 -1.74 12.80
N TRP A 140 -7.32 -1.92 11.48
CA TRP A 140 -7.69 -3.16 10.81
C TRP A 140 -6.44 -3.99 10.53
N THR A 141 -6.40 -5.21 11.06
CA THR A 141 -5.40 -6.22 10.69
C THR A 141 -5.86 -6.92 9.43
N LEU A 142 -5.14 -6.78 8.33
CA LEU A 142 -5.40 -7.55 7.11
C LEU A 142 -4.79 -8.94 7.29
N ALA A 143 -5.65 -9.94 7.40
CA ALA A 143 -5.23 -11.33 7.44
C ALA A 143 -4.70 -11.76 6.06
N ASN A 144 -3.62 -12.53 6.12
CA ASN A 144 -2.70 -12.88 5.05
C ASN A 144 -3.37 -13.54 3.83
N THR A 145 -3.81 -12.75 2.84
CA THR A 145 -4.01 -13.18 1.44
C THR A 145 -4.05 -11.95 0.53
N PRO A 146 -3.20 -11.85 -0.51
CA PRO A 146 -3.30 -10.83 -1.56
C PRO A 146 -4.50 -11.06 -2.49
#